data_AF-A0A924IEM2-F1
#
_entry.id   AF-A0A924IEM2-F1
#
_cell.length_a   1.000
_cell.length_b   1.000
_cell.length_c   1.000
_cell.angle_alpha   90.00
_cell.angle_beta   90.00
_cell.angle_gamma   90.00
#
_symmetry.space_group_name_H-M   'P 1'
#
loop_
_entity.id
_entity.type
_entity.pdbx_description
1 polymer ?
#
loop_
_entity_poly.entity_id
_entity_poly.type
_entity_poly.pdbx_seq_one_letter_code
_entity_poly.pdbx_strand_id
1 'polypeptide(L)'
;MKNIDYSNQIQKEAILNECKGNLFEFLVAQGLASRSCVEDHFLLNLPIEFKTKLASYEELMRTHEPRLLVKLPILAKNTIKSIWEEIGLDQYNFTQWKVIGKMMATNDNEFWNETDIVGTYKNEDGVEKHLPLSLKLTKDHSYTNTKSAGVKSFLTKYFSTYGDAVIQFQIELNNEVDESFLMMGHRLYTSIDRDFRGSFNSEWSDYYTELPGELPLEMRIIVHENYHRVAIKLSNILNQLKHIDRHLFFDSLAALCGFGHSEIIQVSCFHQEYELKEVTIKNFDDFFSKTNKECELLPIKDLASSVEIIMGKVSLQVRVKPMNKFTTAAYKINCSIKVKA
;
A
#
# COMPACT_ATOMS: atom_id res chain seq x y z
N MET A 1 11.80 -9.73 18.01
CA MET A 1 12.06 -9.10 16.70
C MET A 1 12.74 -10.13 15.81
N LYS A 2 12.45 -10.17 14.50
CA LYS A 2 13.20 -11.02 13.56
C LYS A 2 14.69 -10.64 13.63
N ASN A 3 15.60 -11.60 13.50
CA ASN A 3 17.03 -11.29 13.29
C ASN A 3 17.14 -10.53 11.97
N ILE A 4 17.40 -9.23 12.06
CA ILE A 4 17.50 -8.31 10.92
C ILE A 4 18.98 -8.10 10.64
N ASP A 5 19.37 -8.28 9.39
CA ASP A 5 20.69 -7.92 8.92
C ASP A 5 20.71 -6.42 8.58
N TYR A 6 21.25 -5.61 9.47
CA TYR A 6 21.39 -4.17 9.30
C TYR A 6 22.41 -3.76 8.23
N SER A 7 23.18 -4.72 7.67
CA SER A 7 24.03 -4.48 6.51
C SER A 7 23.24 -4.39 5.20
N ASN A 8 21.99 -4.87 5.19
CA ASN A 8 21.11 -4.82 4.03
C ASN A 8 20.33 -3.49 3.96
N GLN A 9 20.71 -2.62 3.02
CA GLN A 9 20.12 -1.29 2.86
C GLN A 9 18.61 -1.32 2.58
N ILE A 10 18.12 -2.29 1.80
CA ILE A 10 16.69 -2.40 1.44
C ILE A 10 15.85 -2.81 2.65
N GLN A 11 16.32 -3.78 3.44
CA GLN A 11 15.63 -4.19 4.67
C GLN A 11 15.60 -3.07 5.69
N LYS A 12 16.74 -2.36 5.84
CA LYS A 12 16.84 -1.19 6.70
C LYS A 12 15.85 -0.09 6.29
N GLU A 13 15.78 0.26 5.02
CA GLU A 13 14.82 1.25 4.50
C GLU A 13 13.36 0.82 4.72
N ALA A 14 13.03 -0.47 4.49
CA ALA A 14 11.69 -0.98 4.72
C ALA A 14 11.25 -0.85 6.18
N ILE A 15 12.15 -1.17 7.12
CA ILE A 15 11.88 -1.06 8.56
C ILE A 15 11.75 0.41 8.97
N LEU A 16 12.66 1.29 8.52
CA LEU A 16 12.57 2.72 8.83
C LEU A 16 11.27 3.34 8.28
N ASN A 17 10.82 2.90 7.11
CA ASN A 17 9.53 3.31 6.54
C ASN A 17 8.34 2.81 7.37
N GLU A 18 8.42 1.60 7.95
CA GLU A 18 7.41 1.11 8.90
C GLU A 18 7.42 1.92 10.19
N CYS A 19 8.58 2.17 10.79
CA CYS A 19 8.72 2.93 12.03
C CYS A 19 8.15 4.34 11.89
N LYS A 20 8.55 5.09 10.85
CA LYS A 20 8.06 6.46 10.64
C LYS A 20 6.55 6.51 10.40
N GLY A 21 5.98 5.53 9.71
CA GLY A 21 4.54 5.46 9.44
C GLY A 21 3.74 5.27 10.73
N ASN A 22 4.09 4.27 11.54
CA ASN A 22 3.40 3.99 12.80
C ASN A 22 3.56 5.14 13.81
N LEU A 23 4.75 5.75 13.90
CA LEU A 23 4.96 6.91 14.77
C LEU A 23 4.12 8.12 14.31
N PHE A 24 4.04 8.35 13.00
CA PHE A 24 3.22 9.43 12.43
C PHE A 24 1.72 9.20 12.70
N GLU A 25 1.21 7.98 12.48
CA GLU A 25 -0.18 7.61 12.79
C GLU A 25 -0.52 7.85 14.26
N PHE A 26 0.37 7.41 15.17
CA PHE A 26 0.20 7.66 16.61
C PHE A 26 0.15 9.16 16.94
N LEU A 27 1.09 9.94 16.42
CA LEU A 27 1.17 11.39 16.69
C LEU A 27 -0.07 12.13 16.17
N VAL A 28 -0.58 11.76 14.98
CA VAL A 28 -1.80 12.35 14.44
C VAL A 28 -3.01 11.97 15.31
N ALA A 29 -3.15 10.69 15.68
CA ALA A 29 -4.26 10.23 16.52
C ALA A 29 -4.26 10.91 17.91
N GLN A 30 -3.08 11.01 18.53
CA GLN A 30 -2.94 11.68 19.82
C GLN A 30 -3.33 13.16 19.72
N GLY A 31 -2.86 13.87 18.69
CA GLY A 31 -3.16 15.28 18.54
C GLY A 31 -4.63 15.55 18.19
N LEU A 32 -5.28 14.66 17.43
CA LEU A 32 -6.73 14.70 17.22
C LEU A 32 -7.47 14.47 18.55
N ALA A 33 -7.07 13.47 19.35
CA ALA A 33 -7.65 13.21 20.66
C ALA A 33 -7.49 14.40 21.63
N SER A 34 -6.31 15.04 21.62
CA SER A 34 -6.02 16.23 22.43
C SER A 34 -6.92 17.40 22.05
N ARG A 35 -7.07 17.67 20.75
CA ARG A 35 -7.93 18.75 20.25
C ARG A 35 -9.43 18.47 20.47
N SER A 36 -9.81 17.20 20.53
CA SER A 36 -11.16 16.74 20.93
C SER A 36 -11.37 16.64 22.45
N CYS A 37 -10.40 16.99 23.30
CA CYS A 37 -10.46 16.85 24.76
C CYS A 37 -10.70 15.40 25.26
N VAL A 38 -10.23 14.39 24.52
CA VAL A 38 -10.35 12.96 24.86
C VAL A 38 -9.00 12.23 24.90
N GLU A 39 -7.90 12.96 25.06
CA GLU A 39 -6.53 12.40 25.08
C GLU A 39 -6.31 11.39 26.21
N ASP A 40 -6.83 11.65 27.41
CA ASP A 40 -6.70 10.71 28.54
C ASP A 40 -7.31 9.36 28.19
N HIS A 41 -8.51 9.37 27.59
CA HIS A 41 -9.18 8.16 27.14
C HIS A 41 -8.40 7.46 26.01
N PHE A 42 -7.78 8.20 25.10
CA PHE A 42 -6.90 7.65 24.08
C PHE A 42 -5.69 6.93 24.70
N LEU A 43 -4.93 7.60 25.58
CA LEU A 43 -3.69 7.07 26.16
C LEU A 43 -3.90 5.87 27.08
N LEU A 44 -5.02 5.86 27.83
CA LEU A 44 -5.39 4.76 28.72
C LEU A 44 -5.77 3.50 27.95
N ASN A 45 -6.40 3.64 26.78
CA ASN A 45 -6.87 2.52 25.97
C ASN A 45 -5.85 2.01 24.94
N LEU A 46 -4.65 2.59 24.87
CA LEU A 46 -3.59 2.08 24.00
C LEU A 46 -3.07 0.73 24.51
N PRO A 47 -3.08 -0.33 23.67
CA PRO A 47 -2.56 -1.64 24.05
C PRO A 47 -1.10 -1.58 24.49
N ILE A 48 -0.74 -2.32 25.55
CA ILE A 48 0.64 -2.36 26.08
C ILE A 48 1.63 -2.78 24.98
N GLU A 49 1.27 -3.77 24.18
CA GLU A 49 2.10 -4.25 23.06
C GLU A 49 2.39 -3.15 22.04
N PHE A 50 1.42 -2.28 21.79
CA PHE A 50 1.57 -1.14 20.88
C PHE A 50 2.52 -0.09 21.47
N LYS A 51 2.40 0.21 22.77
CA LYS A 51 3.33 1.11 23.49
C LYS A 51 4.77 0.62 23.41
N THR A 52 5.00 -0.68 23.63
CA THR A 52 6.34 -1.29 23.53
C THR A 52 6.90 -1.19 22.11
N LYS A 53 6.07 -1.39 21.08
CA LYS A 53 6.49 -1.23 19.68
C LYS A 53 6.81 0.22 19.33
N LEU A 54 6.00 1.18 19.79
CA LEU A 54 6.28 2.61 19.59
C LEU A 54 7.63 3.02 20.20
N ALA A 55 7.95 2.55 21.41
CA ALA A 55 9.25 2.80 22.03
C ALA A 55 10.41 2.22 21.19
N SER A 56 10.24 0.99 20.69
CA SER A 56 11.24 0.34 19.84
C SER A 56 11.42 1.08 18.49
N TYR A 57 10.32 1.54 17.88
CA TYR A 57 10.36 2.32 16.65
C TYR A 57 11.03 3.68 16.84
N GLU A 58 10.75 4.35 17.96
CA GLU A 58 11.38 5.61 18.33
C GLU A 58 12.90 5.46 18.51
N GLU A 59 13.34 4.47 19.27
CA GLU A 59 14.77 4.17 19.50
C GLU A 59 15.51 3.90 18.17
N LEU A 60 14.89 3.13 17.28
CA LEU A 60 15.45 2.84 15.98
C LEU A 60 15.57 4.10 15.11
N MET A 61 14.54 4.94 15.10
CA MET A 61 14.54 6.21 14.38
C MET A 61 15.56 7.19 14.95
N ARG A 62 15.72 7.25 16.26
CA ARG A 62 16.75 8.07 16.94
C ARG A 62 18.15 7.69 16.50
N THR A 63 18.40 6.40 16.33
CA THR A 63 19.70 5.86 15.93
C THR A 63 20.02 6.11 14.45
N HIS A 64 19.03 5.95 13.57
CA HIS A 64 19.29 5.90 12.13
C HIS A 64 18.80 7.13 11.35
N GLU A 65 17.76 7.82 11.81
CA GLU A 65 17.10 8.94 11.14
C GLU A 65 16.70 10.04 12.16
N PRO A 66 17.65 10.56 12.97
CA PRO A 66 17.34 11.48 14.07
C PRO A 66 16.70 12.79 13.60
N ARG A 67 17.05 13.26 12.39
CA ARG A 67 16.44 14.46 11.80
C ARG A 67 14.96 14.27 11.51
N LEU A 68 14.60 13.12 10.92
CA LEU A 68 13.19 12.79 10.65
C LEU A 68 12.41 12.66 11.96
N LEU A 69 12.99 12.02 12.98
CA LEU A 69 12.33 11.89 14.29
C LEU A 69 11.93 13.26 14.88
N VAL A 70 12.79 14.27 14.76
CA VAL A 70 12.48 15.65 15.20
C VAL A 70 11.40 16.31 14.34
N LYS A 71 11.34 15.99 13.05
CA LYS A 71 10.39 16.59 12.11
C LYS A 71 9.01 15.93 12.12
N LEU A 72 8.91 14.65 12.51
CA LEU A 72 7.64 13.91 12.55
C LEU A 72 6.54 14.61 13.35
N PRO A 73 6.77 15.13 14.58
CA PRO A 73 5.75 15.87 15.32
C PRO A 73 5.27 17.15 14.61
N ILE A 74 6.14 17.83 13.88
CA ILE A 74 5.80 19.04 13.12
C ILE A 74 4.90 18.69 11.94
N LEU A 75 5.26 17.65 11.19
CA LEU A 75 4.43 17.12 10.10
C LEU A 75 3.06 16.69 10.63
N ALA A 76 3.03 15.92 11.72
CA ALA A 76 1.78 15.46 12.34
C ALA A 76 0.90 16.63 12.76
N LYS A 77 1.46 17.65 13.43
CA LYS A 77 0.73 18.85 13.86
C LYS A 77 0.08 19.58 12.68
N ASN A 78 0.80 19.73 11.57
CA ASN A 78 0.22 20.37 10.39
C ASN A 78 -0.84 19.51 9.72
N THR A 79 -0.65 18.19 9.67
CA THR A 79 -1.68 17.26 9.18
C THR A 79 -2.94 17.30 10.05
N ILE A 80 -2.82 17.33 11.37
CA ILE A 80 -3.94 17.51 12.29
C ILE A 80 -4.68 18.80 12.00
N LYS A 81 -3.95 19.90 11.76
CA LYS A 81 -4.55 21.19 11.42
C LYS A 81 -5.40 21.09 10.15
N SER A 82 -4.84 20.56 9.06
CA SER A 82 -5.57 20.37 7.80
C SER A 82 -6.78 19.45 7.95
N ILE A 83 -6.62 18.31 8.64
CA ILE A 83 -7.74 17.39 8.93
C ILE A 83 -8.87 18.14 9.64
N TRP A 84 -8.53 18.89 10.68
CA TRP A 84 -9.51 19.59 11.51
C TRP A 84 -10.27 20.66 10.72
N GLU A 85 -9.54 21.44 9.91
CA GLU A 85 -10.09 22.57 9.16
C GLU A 85 -10.87 22.12 7.92
N GLU A 86 -10.34 21.20 7.11
CA GLU A 86 -10.95 20.80 5.84
C GLU A 86 -12.14 19.84 6.02
N ILE A 87 -12.09 18.95 7.02
CA ILE A 87 -13.23 18.06 7.35
C ILE A 87 -14.25 18.80 8.23
N GLY A 88 -13.87 19.93 8.84
CA GLY A 88 -14.73 20.71 9.72
C GLY A 88 -15.02 19.97 11.03
N LEU A 89 -13.97 19.49 11.70
CA LEU A 89 -14.14 18.58 12.85
C LEU A 89 -14.78 19.20 14.09
N ASP A 90 -14.85 20.54 14.16
CA ASP A 90 -15.47 21.29 15.27
C ASP A 90 -16.96 20.96 15.45
N GLN A 91 -17.64 20.43 14.41
CA GLN A 91 -19.06 20.09 14.47
C GLN A 91 -19.34 18.73 15.14
N TYR A 92 -18.33 17.91 15.39
CA TYR A 92 -18.51 16.56 15.92
C TYR A 92 -18.20 16.49 17.42
N ASN A 93 -19.08 15.82 18.17
CA ASN A 93 -18.84 15.49 19.56
C ASN A 93 -18.11 14.15 19.67
N PHE A 94 -16.78 14.17 19.46
CA PHE A 94 -15.94 12.98 19.55
C PHE A 94 -15.88 12.44 20.99
N THR A 95 -16.11 11.14 21.13
CA THR A 95 -15.99 10.41 22.39
C THR A 95 -14.67 9.65 22.50
N GLN A 96 -14.06 9.31 21.35
CA GLN A 96 -12.85 8.53 21.32
C GLN A 96 -12.11 8.66 19.98
N TRP A 97 -10.78 8.54 20.04
CA TRP A 97 -9.94 8.22 18.89
C TRP A 97 -9.22 6.88 19.12
N LYS A 98 -8.94 6.13 18.05
CA LYS A 98 -8.16 4.89 18.10
C LYS A 98 -7.21 4.81 16.92
N VAL A 99 -5.99 4.30 17.16
CA VAL A 99 -5.12 3.80 16.09
C VAL A 99 -5.53 2.35 15.84
N ILE A 100 -5.92 2.04 14.60
CA ILE A 100 -6.28 0.69 14.17
C ILE A 100 -5.03 0.00 13.64
N GLY A 101 -4.40 0.62 12.63
CA GLY A 101 -3.21 0.12 11.95
C GLY A 101 -3.29 -1.38 11.58
N LYS A 102 -2.12 -2.02 11.43
CA LYS A 102 -2.05 -3.47 11.15
C LYS A 102 -2.31 -4.38 12.36
N MET A 103 -2.51 -3.83 13.56
CA MET A 103 -2.57 -4.64 14.79
C MET A 103 -3.98 -4.99 15.24
N MET A 104 -5.00 -4.22 14.83
CA MET A 104 -6.41 -4.51 15.16
C MET A 104 -7.23 -5.03 13.97
N ALA A 105 -6.64 -5.09 12.77
CA ALA A 105 -7.28 -5.58 11.53
C ALA A 105 -7.41 -7.12 11.47
N THR A 106 -7.58 -7.79 12.62
CA THR A 106 -7.69 -9.27 12.72
C THR A 106 -9.13 -9.78 12.60
N ASN A 107 -10.11 -8.90 12.44
CA ASN A 107 -11.49 -9.27 12.19
C ASN A 107 -11.80 -8.89 10.74
N ASP A 108 -12.33 -9.82 9.94
CA ASP A 108 -12.62 -9.76 8.48
C ASP A 108 -13.53 -8.60 7.99
N ASN A 109 -13.55 -7.47 8.68
CA ASN A 109 -14.36 -6.32 8.35
C ASN A 109 -13.55 -5.39 7.44
N GLU A 110 -13.90 -5.40 6.14
CA GLU A 110 -13.20 -4.62 5.10
C GLU A 110 -13.09 -3.13 5.41
N PHE A 111 -14.04 -2.60 6.19
CA PHE A 111 -14.05 -1.23 6.71
C PHE A 111 -12.76 -0.85 7.45
N TRP A 112 -12.19 -1.76 8.25
CA TRP A 112 -11.00 -1.49 9.06
C TRP A 112 -9.69 -1.76 8.33
N ASN A 113 -9.71 -2.49 7.20
CA ASN A 113 -8.50 -2.96 6.52
C ASN A 113 -7.66 -1.83 5.90
N GLU A 114 -8.23 -0.64 5.72
CA GLU A 114 -7.60 0.54 5.12
C GLU A 114 -7.56 1.74 6.06
N THR A 115 -8.19 1.59 7.22
CA THR A 115 -8.32 2.63 8.23
C THR A 115 -7.12 2.56 9.16
N ASP A 116 -6.36 3.65 9.22
CA ASP A 116 -5.20 3.76 10.11
C ASP A 116 -5.64 4.36 11.46
N ILE A 117 -6.56 5.35 11.44
CA ILE A 117 -7.15 6.01 12.60
C ILE A 117 -8.66 6.04 12.47
N VAL A 118 -9.38 5.87 13.59
CA VAL A 118 -10.83 6.14 13.63
C VAL A 118 -11.18 7.09 14.76
N GLY A 119 -12.01 8.08 14.44
CA GLY A 119 -12.72 8.90 15.41
C GLY A 119 -14.13 8.37 15.63
N THR A 120 -14.54 8.20 16.89
CA THR A 120 -15.90 7.84 17.26
C THR A 120 -16.60 9.08 17.82
N TYR A 121 -17.79 9.39 17.32
CA TYR A 121 -18.58 10.54 17.76
C TYR A 121 -20.07 10.18 17.89
N LYS A 122 -20.82 10.99 18.62
CA LYS A 122 -22.29 10.88 18.67
C LYS A 122 -22.92 11.92 17.76
N ASN A 123 -23.88 11.50 16.93
CA ASN A 123 -24.70 12.43 16.16
C ASN A 123 -25.76 13.12 17.07
N GLU A 124 -26.59 13.98 16.49
CA GLU A 124 -27.65 14.71 17.22
C GLU A 124 -28.65 13.77 17.91
N ASP A 125 -28.88 12.57 17.36
CA ASP A 125 -29.74 11.54 17.93
C ASP A 125 -29.06 10.71 19.04
N GLY A 126 -27.80 10.99 19.36
CA GLY A 126 -27.00 10.22 20.32
C GLY A 126 -26.48 8.88 19.79
N VAL A 127 -26.65 8.59 18.50
CA VAL A 127 -26.17 7.38 17.83
C VAL A 127 -24.68 7.49 17.57
N GLU A 128 -23.95 6.42 17.90
CA GLU A 128 -22.51 6.33 17.65
C GLU A 128 -22.22 6.21 16.15
N LYS A 129 -21.26 7.00 15.69
CA LYS A 129 -20.77 7.04 14.31
C LYS A 129 -19.24 7.01 14.30
N HIS A 130 -18.69 6.59 13.17
CA HIS A 130 -17.24 6.46 12.97
C HIS A 130 -16.78 7.36 11.82
N LEU A 131 -15.61 7.98 12.01
CA LEU A 131 -14.88 8.73 11.01
C LEU A 131 -13.55 7.99 10.72
N PRO A 132 -13.51 7.10 9.71
CA PRO A 132 -12.31 6.36 9.36
C PRO A 132 -11.35 7.22 8.53
N LEU A 133 -10.09 7.32 8.97
CA LEU A 133 -9.02 8.01 8.28
C LEU A 133 -7.93 7.02 7.85
N SER A 134 -7.56 7.05 6.57
CA SER A 134 -6.37 6.39 6.05
C SER A 134 -5.25 7.42 5.92
N LEU A 135 -4.14 7.22 6.62
CA LEU A 135 -3.02 8.15 6.65
C LEU A 135 -1.88 7.68 5.75
N LYS A 136 -1.26 8.60 5.04
CA LYS A 136 -0.05 8.34 4.27
C LYS A 136 0.96 9.46 4.48
N LEU A 137 2.18 9.09 4.85
CA LEU A 137 3.34 9.98 4.87
C LEU A 137 4.18 9.72 3.62
N THR A 138 4.11 10.63 2.65
CA THR A 138 4.60 10.41 1.29
C THR A 138 5.65 11.46 0.92
N LYS A 139 6.69 11.07 0.17
CA LYS A 139 7.62 12.03 -0.41
C LYS A 139 6.93 12.81 -1.52
N ASP A 140 7.20 14.10 -1.63
CA ASP A 140 6.65 14.94 -2.68
C ASP A 140 6.88 14.34 -4.09
N HIS A 141 5.92 14.56 -5.00
CA HIS A 141 5.84 14.02 -6.36
C HIS A 141 5.85 12.50 -6.52
N SER A 142 5.86 11.74 -5.42
CA SER A 142 5.83 10.28 -5.43
C SER A 142 4.40 9.76 -5.56
N TYR A 143 4.26 8.55 -6.10
CA TYR A 143 2.98 7.84 -6.03
C TYR A 143 2.65 7.48 -4.58
N THR A 144 1.39 7.65 -4.19
CA THR A 144 0.89 7.22 -2.89
C THR A 144 0.48 5.76 -2.99
N ASN A 145 1.14 4.88 -2.24
CA ASN A 145 0.75 3.46 -2.19
C ASN A 145 -0.60 3.30 -1.49
N THR A 146 -1.52 2.59 -2.14
CA THR A 146 -2.89 2.38 -1.66
C THR A 146 -3.14 0.93 -1.31
N LYS A 147 -2.71 0.00 -2.17
CA LYS A 147 -2.92 -1.44 -1.97
C LYS A 147 -1.72 -2.30 -2.27
N SER A 148 -1.73 -3.46 -1.64
CA SER A 148 -0.68 -4.45 -1.75
C SER A 148 -1.31 -5.82 -1.52
N ALA A 149 -1.23 -6.71 -2.50
CA ALA A 149 -1.84 -8.03 -2.45
C ALA A 149 -0.96 -9.08 -3.16
N GLY A 150 -1.16 -10.36 -2.83
CA GLY A 150 -0.50 -11.46 -3.54
C GLY A 150 -1.06 -11.60 -4.95
N VAL A 151 -0.20 -11.88 -5.94
CA VAL A 151 -0.62 -12.04 -7.33
C VAL A 151 -1.63 -13.19 -7.49
N LYS A 152 -1.50 -14.25 -6.68
CA LYS A 152 -2.29 -15.49 -6.82
C LYS A 152 -3.76 -15.41 -6.40
N SER A 153 -4.18 -14.31 -5.79
CA SER A 153 -5.56 -14.07 -5.35
C SER A 153 -6.05 -12.65 -5.67
N PHE A 154 -5.30 -11.89 -6.46
CA PHE A 154 -5.58 -10.48 -6.71
C PHE A 154 -6.92 -10.26 -7.41
N LEU A 155 -7.18 -10.99 -8.50
CA LEU A 155 -8.38 -10.81 -9.30
C LEU A 155 -9.61 -11.27 -8.52
N THR A 156 -9.56 -12.45 -7.91
CA THR A 156 -10.66 -12.99 -7.11
C THR A 156 -10.98 -12.16 -5.89
N LYS A 157 -10.01 -11.39 -5.36
CA LYS A 157 -10.24 -10.46 -4.26
C LYS A 157 -10.92 -9.16 -4.69
N TYR A 158 -10.41 -8.51 -5.74
CA TYR A 158 -10.82 -7.14 -6.08
C TYR A 158 -11.85 -7.04 -7.21
N PHE A 159 -12.03 -8.12 -7.97
CA PHE A 159 -12.98 -8.22 -9.07
C PHE A 159 -13.96 -9.38 -8.84
N SER A 160 -14.20 -9.77 -7.59
CA SER A 160 -15.07 -10.90 -7.21
C SER A 160 -16.50 -10.81 -7.77
N THR A 161 -16.98 -9.60 -8.01
CA THR A 161 -18.31 -9.30 -8.55
C THR A 161 -18.55 -9.85 -9.96
N TYR A 162 -17.49 -10.20 -10.70
CA TYR A 162 -17.59 -10.86 -12.01
C TYR A 162 -17.84 -12.38 -11.91
N GLY A 163 -17.87 -12.94 -10.71
CA GLY A 163 -18.15 -14.37 -10.48
C GLY A 163 -17.14 -15.30 -11.16
N ASP A 164 -17.64 -16.34 -11.83
CA ASP A 164 -16.83 -17.43 -12.39
C ASP A 164 -15.80 -16.96 -13.43
N ALA A 165 -16.08 -15.88 -14.16
CA ALA A 165 -15.14 -15.33 -15.15
C ALA A 165 -13.81 -14.92 -14.50
N VAL A 166 -13.86 -14.31 -13.32
CA VAL A 166 -12.66 -13.88 -12.59
C VAL A 166 -11.90 -15.05 -11.97
N ILE A 167 -12.58 -16.13 -11.61
CA ILE A 167 -11.92 -17.37 -11.16
C ILE A 167 -11.07 -17.93 -12.31
N GLN A 168 -11.60 -17.99 -13.53
CA GLN A 168 -10.84 -18.45 -14.70
C GLN A 168 -9.65 -17.55 -15.01
N PHE A 169 -9.85 -16.22 -15.00
CA PHE A 169 -8.74 -15.28 -15.21
C PHE A 169 -7.66 -15.37 -14.11
N GLN A 170 -8.04 -15.65 -12.86
CA GLN A 170 -7.06 -15.87 -11.79
C GLN A 170 -6.25 -17.15 -12.01
N ILE A 171 -6.87 -18.23 -12.52
CA ILE A 171 -6.16 -19.46 -12.89
C ILE A 171 -5.17 -19.16 -14.02
N GLU A 172 -5.60 -18.45 -15.06
CA GLU A 172 -4.72 -18.06 -16.17
C GLU A 172 -3.53 -17.21 -15.69
N LEU A 173 -3.76 -16.25 -14.81
CA LEU A 173 -2.69 -15.43 -14.24
C LEU A 173 -1.73 -16.27 -13.38
N ASN A 174 -2.25 -17.24 -12.62
CA ASN A 174 -1.43 -18.12 -11.79
C ASN A 174 -0.53 -19.00 -12.66
N ASN A 175 -1.06 -19.56 -13.74
CA ASN A 175 -0.28 -20.37 -14.69
C ASN A 175 0.84 -19.53 -15.31
N GLU A 176 0.56 -18.30 -15.74
CA GLU A 176 1.58 -17.38 -16.27
C GLU A 176 2.68 -17.08 -15.24
N VAL A 177 2.32 -16.86 -13.98
CA VAL A 177 3.28 -16.62 -12.90
C VAL A 177 4.22 -17.81 -12.73
N ASP A 178 3.67 -19.02 -12.72
CA ASP A 178 4.43 -20.26 -12.51
C ASP A 178 5.31 -20.58 -13.74
N GLU A 179 4.78 -20.47 -14.96
CA GLU A 179 5.55 -20.63 -16.21
C GLU A 179 6.69 -19.61 -16.33
N SER A 180 6.38 -18.33 -16.10
CA SER A 180 7.38 -17.26 -16.17
C SER A 180 8.47 -17.43 -15.11
N PHE A 181 8.12 -17.91 -13.91
CA PHE A 181 9.09 -18.23 -12.86
C PHE A 181 10.02 -19.37 -13.28
N LEU A 182 9.49 -20.45 -13.87
CA LEU A 182 10.32 -21.56 -14.35
C LEU A 182 11.28 -21.10 -15.45
N MET A 183 10.80 -20.32 -16.42
CA MET A 183 11.64 -19.74 -17.48
C MET A 183 12.76 -18.86 -16.92
N MET A 184 12.44 -18.01 -15.95
CA MET A 184 13.43 -17.18 -15.26
C MET A 184 14.48 -18.04 -14.55
N GLY A 185 14.05 -19.07 -13.81
CA GLY A 185 14.93 -20.00 -13.10
C GLY A 185 15.91 -20.70 -14.05
N HIS A 186 15.41 -21.25 -15.17
CA HIS A 186 16.27 -21.87 -16.18
C HIS A 186 17.33 -20.90 -16.71
N ARG A 187 16.93 -19.68 -17.13
CA ARG A 187 17.87 -18.69 -17.69
C ARG A 187 18.94 -18.26 -16.69
N LEU A 188 18.56 -18.08 -15.43
CA LEU A 188 19.49 -17.71 -14.37
C LEU A 188 20.48 -18.84 -14.03
N TYR A 189 20.01 -20.09 -13.93
CA TYR A 189 20.89 -21.24 -13.67
C TYR A 189 21.81 -21.55 -14.86
N THR A 190 21.34 -21.37 -16.10
CA THR A 190 22.22 -21.45 -17.29
C THR A 190 23.34 -20.44 -17.22
N SER A 191 23.10 -19.24 -16.65
CA SER A 191 24.12 -18.20 -16.52
C SER A 191 25.22 -18.54 -15.50
N ILE A 192 25.06 -19.62 -14.73
CA ILE A 192 26.06 -20.14 -13.78
C ILE A 192 26.47 -21.58 -14.11
N ASP A 193 26.19 -22.07 -15.32
CA ASP A 193 26.46 -23.44 -15.76
C ASP A 193 25.89 -24.52 -14.82
N ARG A 194 24.63 -24.34 -14.42
CA ARG A 194 23.87 -25.28 -13.58
C ARG A 194 22.48 -25.57 -14.17
N ASP A 195 21.86 -26.64 -13.68
CA ASP A 195 20.51 -27.06 -14.08
C ASP A 195 19.47 -26.59 -13.07
N PHE A 196 18.47 -25.83 -13.53
CA PHE A 196 17.32 -25.48 -12.70
C PHE A 196 16.35 -26.65 -12.57
N ARG A 197 16.01 -27.04 -11.34
CA ARG A 197 15.12 -28.18 -11.02
C ARG A 197 13.76 -27.74 -10.46
N GLY A 198 13.26 -26.60 -10.93
CA GLY A 198 11.93 -26.07 -10.54
C GLY A 198 11.92 -25.20 -9.28
N SER A 199 13.05 -25.09 -8.57
CA SER A 199 13.19 -24.18 -7.42
C SER A 199 14.63 -23.71 -7.25
N PHE A 200 14.79 -22.53 -6.65
CA PHE A 200 16.10 -22.04 -6.23
C PHE A 200 16.50 -22.74 -4.94
N ASN A 201 17.74 -23.26 -4.90
CA ASN A 201 18.28 -24.05 -3.79
C ASN A 201 19.56 -23.39 -3.24
N SER A 202 20.25 -24.08 -2.33
CA SER A 202 21.51 -23.60 -1.75
C SER A 202 22.59 -23.32 -2.81
N GLU A 203 22.58 -24.06 -3.93
CA GLU A 203 23.55 -23.86 -5.01
C GLU A 203 23.43 -22.47 -5.63
N TRP A 204 22.24 -21.85 -5.65
CA TRP A 204 22.11 -20.45 -6.10
C TRP A 204 22.84 -19.49 -5.16
N SER A 205 22.61 -19.67 -3.86
CA SER A 205 23.13 -18.81 -2.79
C SER A 205 24.66 -18.81 -2.71
N ASP A 206 25.32 -19.85 -3.24
CA ASP A 206 26.78 -19.93 -3.31
C ASP A 206 27.39 -18.97 -4.35
N TYR A 207 26.60 -18.51 -5.32
CA TYR A 207 27.06 -17.62 -6.41
C TYR A 207 26.50 -16.20 -6.27
N TYR A 208 25.20 -16.08 -6.00
CA TYR A 208 24.50 -14.80 -6.03
C TYR A 208 23.46 -14.66 -4.92
N THR A 209 23.12 -13.41 -4.61
CA THR A 209 22.08 -13.11 -3.63
C THR A 209 20.68 -13.32 -4.22
N GLU A 210 19.68 -13.37 -3.35
CA GLU A 210 18.28 -13.53 -3.76
C GLU A 210 17.56 -12.18 -3.96
N LEU A 211 18.34 -11.09 -3.99
CA LEU A 211 17.84 -9.73 -4.09
C LEU A 211 18.09 -9.18 -5.50
N PRO A 212 17.04 -8.82 -6.25
CA PRO A 212 17.20 -8.41 -7.65
C PRO A 212 18.18 -7.25 -7.86
N GLY A 213 18.23 -6.29 -6.92
CA GLY A 213 19.08 -5.11 -7.01
C GLY A 213 20.57 -5.39 -6.86
N GLU A 214 20.93 -6.53 -6.29
CA GLU A 214 22.32 -6.93 -6.03
C GLU A 214 22.85 -7.87 -7.12
N LEU A 215 22.00 -8.30 -8.06
CA LEU A 215 22.42 -9.13 -9.18
C LEU A 215 23.23 -8.33 -10.22
N PRO A 216 24.15 -9.00 -10.95
CA PRO A 216 24.74 -8.48 -12.17
C PRO A 216 23.67 -7.99 -13.16
N LEU A 217 24.02 -7.00 -13.99
CA LEU A 217 23.07 -6.36 -14.90
C LEU A 217 22.34 -7.36 -15.80
N GLU A 218 23.06 -8.31 -16.39
CA GLU A 218 22.51 -9.32 -17.29
C GLU A 218 21.46 -10.21 -16.60
N MET A 219 21.73 -10.65 -15.37
CA MET A 219 20.79 -11.45 -14.57
C MET A 219 19.59 -10.61 -14.10
N ARG A 220 19.83 -9.36 -13.76
CA ARG A 220 18.78 -8.43 -13.37
C ARG A 220 17.78 -8.18 -14.49
N ILE A 221 18.25 -8.11 -15.75
CA ILE A 221 17.39 -8.01 -16.93
C ILE A 221 16.45 -9.23 -17.01
N ILE A 222 16.98 -10.44 -16.82
CA ILE A 222 16.16 -11.68 -16.82
C ILE A 222 15.04 -11.60 -15.76
N VAL A 223 15.37 -11.14 -14.55
CA VAL A 223 14.40 -10.98 -13.46
C VAL A 223 13.33 -9.92 -13.80
N HIS A 224 13.72 -8.80 -14.40
CA HIS A 224 12.79 -7.75 -14.82
C HIS A 224 11.87 -8.18 -15.96
N GLU A 225 12.40 -8.90 -16.95
CA GLU A 225 11.61 -9.47 -18.05
C GLU A 225 10.52 -10.42 -17.53
N ASN A 226 10.83 -11.22 -16.52
CA ASN A 226 9.84 -12.06 -15.85
C ASN A 226 8.68 -11.24 -15.23
N TYR A 227 8.98 -10.14 -14.53
CA TYR A 227 7.90 -9.30 -13.98
C TYR A 227 7.12 -8.56 -15.07
N HIS A 228 7.79 -8.14 -16.15
CA HIS A 228 7.15 -7.52 -17.30
C HIS A 228 6.18 -8.48 -17.98
N ARG A 229 6.57 -9.74 -18.18
CA ARG A 229 5.73 -10.80 -18.77
C ARG A 229 4.43 -11.00 -17.97
N VAL A 230 4.54 -11.12 -16.65
CA VAL A 230 3.35 -11.22 -15.78
C VAL A 230 2.50 -9.95 -15.84
N ALA A 231 3.12 -8.77 -15.91
CA ALA A 231 2.40 -7.51 -16.06
C ALA A 231 1.61 -7.44 -17.38
N ILE A 232 2.16 -7.93 -18.49
CA ILE A 232 1.45 -8.04 -19.78
C ILE A 232 0.20 -8.91 -19.64
N LYS A 233 0.33 -10.11 -19.06
CA LYS A 233 -0.83 -10.99 -18.86
C LYS A 233 -1.89 -10.32 -17.98
N LEU A 234 -1.48 -9.66 -16.89
CA LEU A 234 -2.38 -8.89 -16.04
C LEU A 234 -3.09 -7.77 -16.81
N SER A 235 -2.38 -6.99 -17.62
CA SER A 235 -2.99 -5.93 -18.45
C SER A 235 -4.00 -6.49 -19.44
N ASN A 236 -3.71 -7.62 -20.06
CA ASN A 236 -4.64 -8.27 -20.99
C ASN A 236 -5.92 -8.71 -20.29
N ILE A 237 -5.81 -9.27 -19.09
CA ILE A 237 -6.97 -9.65 -18.27
C ILE A 237 -7.77 -8.40 -17.85
N LEU A 238 -7.10 -7.35 -17.37
CA LEU A 238 -7.78 -6.11 -16.96
C LEU A 238 -8.53 -5.47 -18.13
N ASN A 239 -7.96 -5.49 -19.34
CA ASN A 239 -8.65 -5.05 -20.55
C ASN A 239 -9.88 -5.91 -20.84
N GLN A 240 -9.78 -7.24 -20.70
CA GLN A 240 -10.94 -8.13 -20.89
C GLN A 240 -12.05 -7.86 -19.87
N LEU A 241 -11.73 -7.68 -18.59
CA LEU A 241 -12.71 -7.31 -17.56
C LEU A 241 -13.42 -6.00 -17.88
N LYS A 242 -12.67 -4.99 -18.32
CA LYS A 242 -13.21 -3.71 -18.80
C LYS A 242 -14.13 -3.89 -20.01
N HIS A 243 -13.82 -4.81 -20.92
CA HIS A 243 -14.67 -5.11 -22.07
C HIS A 243 -15.96 -5.85 -21.71
N ILE A 244 -15.93 -6.73 -20.70
CA ILE A 244 -17.10 -7.45 -20.20
C ILE A 244 -18.10 -6.46 -19.59
N ASP A 245 -17.66 -5.62 -18.66
CA ASP A 245 -18.48 -4.57 -18.06
C ASP A 245 -17.60 -3.39 -17.63
N ARG A 246 -17.80 -2.24 -18.28
CA ARG A 246 -17.01 -1.03 -18.01
C ARG A 246 -17.34 -0.39 -16.67
N HIS A 247 -18.60 -0.42 -16.26
CA HIS A 247 -19.04 0.22 -15.02
C HIS A 247 -18.61 -0.59 -13.81
N LEU A 248 -18.78 -1.91 -13.89
CA LEU A 248 -18.31 -2.82 -12.85
C LEU A 248 -16.79 -2.76 -12.73
N PHE A 249 -16.07 -2.67 -13.85
CA PHE A 249 -14.61 -2.54 -13.86
C PHE A 249 -14.18 -1.29 -13.11
N PHE A 250 -14.80 -0.14 -13.43
CA PHE A 250 -14.52 1.14 -12.78
C PHE A 250 -14.79 1.08 -11.27
N ASP A 251 -15.90 0.49 -10.86
CA ASP A 251 -16.26 0.36 -9.44
C ASP A 251 -15.26 -0.52 -8.68
N SER A 252 -14.77 -1.60 -9.30
CA SER A 252 -13.70 -2.45 -8.73
C SER A 252 -12.37 -1.71 -8.51
N LEU A 253 -12.10 -0.61 -9.23
CA LEU A 253 -10.88 0.17 -9.04
C LEU A 253 -10.87 0.97 -7.73
N ALA A 254 -12.03 1.21 -7.10
CA ALA A 254 -12.12 1.97 -5.84
C ALA A 254 -11.29 1.34 -4.73
N ALA A 255 -11.46 0.03 -4.51
CA ALA A 255 -10.67 -0.71 -3.54
C ALA A 255 -9.17 -0.66 -3.84
N LEU A 256 -8.77 -0.67 -5.12
CA LEU A 256 -7.37 -0.55 -5.54
C LEU A 256 -6.79 0.85 -5.28
N CYS A 257 -7.63 1.87 -5.32
CA CYS A 257 -7.28 3.24 -4.98
C CYS A 257 -7.30 3.51 -3.47
N GLY A 258 -7.57 2.50 -2.63
CA GLY A 258 -7.63 2.65 -1.18
C GLY A 258 -8.97 3.20 -0.69
N PHE A 259 -10.04 2.87 -1.40
CA PHE A 259 -11.42 3.05 -0.97
C PHE A 259 -12.16 1.71 -0.97
N GLY A 260 -11.74 0.77 -0.13
CA GLY A 260 -12.47 -0.48 0.13
C GLY A 260 -13.82 -0.24 0.79
N HIS A 261 -14.03 0.94 1.36
CA HIS A 261 -15.32 1.44 1.83
C HIS A 261 -15.47 2.92 1.48
N SER A 262 -16.67 3.36 1.10
CA SER A 262 -16.93 4.74 0.63
C SER A 262 -16.80 5.81 1.71
N GLU A 263 -16.85 5.42 2.99
CA GLU A 263 -16.71 6.34 4.12
C GLU A 263 -15.24 6.65 4.49
N ILE A 264 -14.27 5.92 3.92
CA ILE A 264 -12.85 6.15 4.20
C ILE A 264 -12.43 7.51 3.65
N ILE A 265 -11.81 8.31 4.51
CA ILE A 265 -11.17 9.56 4.14
C ILE A 265 -9.66 9.32 4.03
N GLN A 266 -9.10 9.57 2.86
CA GLN A 266 -7.67 9.48 2.63
C GLN A 266 -7.00 10.81 2.95
N VAL A 267 -5.99 10.76 3.82
CA VAL A 267 -5.18 11.90 4.20
C VAL A 267 -3.73 11.62 3.86
N SER A 268 -3.20 12.35 2.87
CA SER A 268 -1.80 12.23 2.47
C SER A 268 -1.03 13.48 2.89
N CYS A 269 0.00 13.30 3.72
CA CYS A 269 0.97 14.31 4.10
C CYS A 269 2.20 14.18 3.18
N PHE A 270 2.38 15.16 2.29
CA PHE A 270 3.50 15.19 1.37
C PHE A 270 4.63 16.03 1.94
N HIS A 271 5.84 15.47 1.88
CA HIS A 271 7.03 16.11 2.42
C HIS A 271 8.22 16.06 1.45
N GLN A 272 9.09 17.05 1.51
CA GLN A 272 10.39 17.06 0.84
C GLN A 272 11.44 17.42 1.88
N GLU A 273 12.51 16.63 2.00
CA GLU A 273 13.54 16.82 3.04
C GLU A 273 12.97 16.92 4.47
N TYR A 274 11.84 16.24 4.70
CA TYR A 274 11.07 16.23 5.95
C TYR A 274 10.40 17.56 6.32
N GLU A 275 10.33 18.50 5.39
CA GLU A 275 9.48 19.68 5.46
C GLU A 275 8.15 19.44 4.74
N LEU A 276 7.07 19.98 5.29
CA LEU A 276 5.74 19.86 4.71
C LEU A 276 5.68 20.58 3.35
N LYS A 277 5.08 19.93 2.36
CA LYS A 277 4.72 20.56 1.08
C LYS A 277 3.22 20.80 0.99
N GLU A 278 2.45 19.75 1.20
CA GLU A 278 1.00 19.81 1.16
C GLU A 278 0.40 18.69 2.00
N VAL A 279 -0.84 18.92 2.44
CA VAL A 279 -1.71 17.87 2.95
C VAL A 279 -2.87 17.80 1.98
N THR A 280 -3.17 16.61 1.47
CA THR A 280 -4.35 16.40 0.63
C THR A 280 -5.33 15.51 1.36
N ILE A 281 -6.58 15.96 1.44
CA ILE A 281 -7.69 15.18 2.01
C ILE A 281 -8.64 14.85 0.87
N LYS A 282 -8.98 13.56 0.76
CA LYS A 282 -9.81 13.07 -0.32
C LYS A 282 -10.80 12.01 0.17
N ASN A 283 -12.02 12.14 -0.32
CA ASN A 283 -13.12 11.23 -0.06
C ASN A 283 -13.39 10.37 -1.31
N PHE A 284 -14.24 9.36 -1.17
CA PHE A 284 -14.63 8.49 -2.27
C PHE A 284 -15.12 9.27 -3.50
N ASP A 285 -16.00 10.26 -3.28
CA ASP A 285 -16.62 11.03 -4.36
C ASP A 285 -15.64 11.97 -5.09
N ASP A 286 -14.48 12.30 -4.50
CA ASP A 286 -13.42 13.06 -5.20
C ASP A 286 -12.80 12.26 -6.34
N PHE A 287 -12.85 10.93 -6.26
CA PHE A 287 -12.25 10.00 -7.22
C PHE A 287 -13.31 9.28 -8.06
N PHE A 288 -14.41 8.86 -7.44
CA PHE A 288 -15.39 7.93 -8.00
C PHE A 288 -16.79 8.56 -8.08
N SER A 289 -16.92 9.67 -8.82
CA SER A 289 -18.22 10.32 -9.02
C SER A 289 -19.22 9.39 -9.73
N LYS A 290 -20.49 9.46 -9.32
CA LYS A 290 -21.56 8.60 -9.88
C LYS A 290 -21.95 8.92 -11.32
N THR A 291 -21.55 10.08 -11.84
CA THR A 291 -22.07 10.64 -13.09
C THR A 291 -21.16 10.42 -14.30
N ASN A 292 -19.89 10.04 -14.13
CA ASN A 292 -19.02 9.64 -15.24
C ASN A 292 -17.98 8.58 -14.83
N LYS A 293 -18.25 7.31 -15.17
CA LYS A 293 -17.42 6.14 -14.85
C LYS A 293 -16.51 5.75 -16.02
N GLU A 294 -15.69 6.69 -16.44
CA GLU A 294 -14.72 6.47 -17.53
C GLU A 294 -13.32 6.20 -16.99
N CYS A 295 -12.66 5.21 -17.58
CA CYS A 295 -11.25 4.97 -17.36
C CYS A 295 -10.56 4.54 -18.66
N GLU A 296 -9.25 4.78 -18.74
CA GLU A 296 -8.39 4.36 -19.84
C GLU A 296 -7.28 3.46 -19.31
N LEU A 297 -7.14 2.26 -19.89
CA LEU A 297 -5.98 1.41 -19.63
C LEU A 297 -4.91 1.78 -20.65
N LEU A 298 -3.77 2.28 -20.18
CA LEU A 298 -2.67 2.61 -21.06
C LEU A 298 -1.89 1.35 -21.46
N PRO A 299 -1.33 1.31 -22.68
CA PRO A 299 -0.40 0.26 -23.06
C PRO A 299 0.78 0.19 -22.08
N ILE A 300 1.22 -1.03 -21.77
CA ILE A 300 2.43 -1.23 -20.98
C ILE A 300 3.63 -0.70 -21.77
N LYS A 301 4.44 0.13 -21.11
CA LYS A 301 5.72 0.61 -21.65
C LYS A 301 6.75 -0.51 -21.69
N ASP A 302 7.70 -0.46 -22.61
CA ASP A 302 8.75 -1.47 -22.74
C ASP A 302 9.44 -1.76 -21.39
N LEU A 303 9.54 -3.05 -21.04
CA LEU A 303 10.13 -3.55 -19.80
C LEU A 303 9.48 -3.05 -18.49
N ALA A 304 8.37 -2.32 -18.56
CA ALA A 304 7.66 -1.89 -17.36
C ALA A 304 6.90 -3.06 -16.72
N SER A 305 7.03 -3.21 -15.40
CA SER A 305 6.29 -4.22 -14.64
C SER A 305 4.97 -3.66 -14.08
N SER A 306 4.40 -2.64 -14.71
CA SER A 306 3.20 -1.95 -14.22
C SER A 306 2.23 -1.57 -15.32
N VAL A 307 0.94 -1.69 -15.00
CA VAL A 307 -0.19 -1.22 -15.81
C VAL A 307 -0.61 0.15 -15.28
N GLU A 308 -0.81 1.12 -16.17
CA GLU A 308 -1.32 2.45 -15.81
C GLU A 308 -2.80 2.57 -16.23
N ILE A 309 -3.65 3.02 -15.30
CA ILE A 309 -5.08 3.25 -15.52
C ILE A 309 -5.37 4.72 -15.20
N ILE A 310 -5.93 5.46 -16.16
CA ILE A 310 -6.29 6.86 -16.02
C ILE A 310 -7.79 6.98 -15.73
N MET A 311 -8.15 7.72 -14.69
CA MET A 311 -9.51 8.02 -14.25
C MET A 311 -9.61 9.52 -13.99
N GLY A 312 -9.98 10.29 -15.03
CA GLY A 312 -9.97 11.76 -14.96
C GLY A 312 -8.60 12.31 -14.55
N LYS A 313 -8.53 12.99 -13.40
CA LYS A 313 -7.28 13.56 -12.86
C LYS A 313 -6.38 12.55 -12.14
N VAL A 314 -6.79 11.28 -12.07
CA VAL A 314 -6.15 10.29 -11.20
C VAL A 314 -5.52 9.21 -12.05
N SER A 315 -4.27 8.88 -11.75
CA SER A 315 -3.55 7.77 -12.36
C SER A 315 -3.34 6.68 -11.32
N LEU A 316 -3.94 5.51 -11.55
CA LEU A 316 -3.70 4.30 -10.78
C LEU A 316 -2.63 3.48 -11.49
N GLN A 317 -1.54 3.17 -10.79
CA GLN A 317 -0.51 2.23 -11.23
C GLN A 317 -0.72 0.89 -10.53
N VAL A 318 -0.83 -0.20 -11.29
CA VAL A 318 -0.91 -1.59 -10.81
C VAL A 318 0.39 -2.30 -11.18
N ARG A 319 1.30 -2.45 -10.22
CA ARG A 319 2.68 -2.94 -10.43
C ARG A 319 2.89 -4.34 -9.90
N VAL A 320 3.39 -5.23 -10.74
CA VAL A 320 3.95 -6.54 -10.37
C VAL A 320 5.37 -6.35 -9.84
N LYS A 321 5.64 -6.91 -8.66
CA LYS A 321 6.95 -6.87 -8.00
C LYS A 321 7.19 -8.13 -7.16
N PRO A 322 8.43 -8.48 -6.81
CA PRO A 322 8.68 -9.54 -5.85
C PRO A 322 8.18 -9.16 -4.45
N MET A 323 7.90 -10.16 -3.60
CA MET A 323 7.59 -9.93 -2.18
C MET A 323 8.82 -9.37 -1.45
N ASN A 324 9.85 -10.20 -1.28
CA ASN A 324 11.14 -9.85 -0.66
C ASN A 324 12.32 -10.42 -1.46
N LYS A 325 12.16 -11.62 -2.00
CA LYS A 325 13.15 -12.35 -2.81
C LYS A 325 12.51 -12.73 -4.15
N PHE A 326 13.31 -12.83 -5.21
CA PHE A 326 12.80 -13.30 -6.51
C PHE A 326 12.78 -14.82 -6.63
N THR A 327 13.42 -15.53 -5.71
CA THR A 327 13.60 -17.00 -5.71
C THR A 327 12.34 -17.80 -5.38
N THR A 328 11.20 -17.15 -5.25
CA THR A 328 9.89 -17.79 -5.02
C THR A 328 8.88 -17.30 -6.04
N ALA A 329 8.00 -18.19 -6.49
CA ALA A 329 6.85 -17.89 -7.35
C ALA A 329 5.71 -17.17 -6.60
N ALA A 330 6.08 -16.24 -5.72
CA ALA A 330 5.20 -15.46 -4.88
C ALA A 330 5.41 -13.97 -5.16
N TYR A 331 4.74 -13.47 -6.20
CA TYR A 331 4.78 -12.05 -6.54
C TYR A 331 3.68 -11.27 -5.81
N LYS A 332 3.89 -9.97 -5.76
CA LYS A 332 3.02 -8.99 -5.15
C LYS A 332 2.55 -8.02 -6.22
N ILE A 333 1.26 -7.69 -6.17
CA ILE A 333 0.69 -6.56 -6.89
C ILE A 333 0.61 -5.39 -5.93
N ASN A 334 1.29 -4.30 -6.29
CA ASN A 334 1.26 -3.02 -5.62
C ASN A 334 0.40 -2.05 -6.42
N CYS A 335 -0.60 -1.46 -5.78
CA CYS A 335 -1.38 -0.38 -6.36
C CYS A 335 -0.96 0.93 -5.73
N SER A 336 -0.83 1.96 -6.55
CA SER A 336 -0.48 3.30 -6.09
C SER A 336 -1.11 4.36 -6.98
N ILE A 337 -1.54 5.46 -6.38
CA ILE A 337 -2.21 6.55 -7.09
C ILE A 337 -1.31 7.78 -7.20
N LYS A 338 -1.49 8.53 -8.28
CA LYS A 338 -0.96 9.89 -8.44
C LYS A 338 -2.06 10.79 -8.96
N VAL A 339 -2.32 11.87 -8.24
CA VAL A 339 -3.24 12.93 -8.69
C VAL A 339 -2.45 13.86 -9.61
N LYS A 340 -2.92 14.03 -10.84
CA LYS A 340 -2.40 15.02 -11.78
C LYS A 340 -3.06 16.36 -11.45
N ALA A 341 -2.26 17.43 -11.41
CA ALA A 341 -2.72 18.80 -11.17
C ALA A 341 -3.77 19.22 -12.22
#